data_AF-A0A968I2A8-F1
#
_entry.id   AF-A0A968I2A8-F1
#
_cell.length_a   1.000
_cell.length_b   1.000
_cell.length_c   1.000
_cell.angle_alpha   90.00
_cell.angle_beta   90.00
_cell.angle_gamma   90.00
#
_symmetry.space_group_name_H-M   'P 1'
#
loop_
_entity.id
_entity.type
_entity.pdbx_description
1 polymer ?
#
loop_
_entity_poly.entity_id
_entity_poly.type
_entity_poly.pdbx_seq_one_letter_code
_entity_poly.pdbx_strand_id
1 'polypeptide(L)'
;GRLFYIGAGTSGRLGVLDAAECPPTFCTDPELIQGILAGGSPALMRSSEGLEDSPELGAELIAQHQVTSCDVVLGITAGGTTPFVHGALQEARSRGAQTIFFACVPPEQVPTTYDLELRPLVGPELLSGSTRLKAGTATKLVLNALSTGVMVQLGKVYGNRMVDVAVTNAKLRDRARRILMDLTELSCDRAESLLEAAHLRVKTALLMHWGQMDRDAAEGLLVAHRDNLRHACQSLARDRLE
;
A
#
# COMPACT_ATOMS: atom_id res chain seq x y z
N GLY A 1 8.91 -9.07 0.71
CA GLY A 1 9.76 -7.93 0.33
C GLY A 1 8.90 -6.70 0.26
N ARG A 2 9.16 -5.86 -0.74
CA ARG A 2 8.61 -4.51 -0.93
C ARG A 2 7.77 -4.45 -2.21
N LEU A 3 6.96 -3.40 -2.32
CA LEU A 3 6.17 -3.09 -3.51
C LEU A 3 6.72 -1.81 -4.17
N PHE A 4 7.07 -1.90 -5.44
CA PHE A 4 7.53 -0.76 -6.24
C PHE A 4 6.50 -0.41 -7.31
N TYR A 5 6.00 0.81 -7.28
CA TYR A 5 5.26 1.41 -8.39
C TYR A 5 6.23 2.12 -9.30
N ILE A 6 6.22 1.84 -10.60
CA ILE A 6 7.10 2.52 -11.56
C ILE A 6 6.33 3.08 -12.73
N GLY A 7 6.57 4.34 -13.07
CA GLY A 7 5.88 5.02 -14.17
C GLY A 7 6.48 6.36 -14.56
N ALA A 8 6.03 6.89 -15.68
CA ALA A 8 6.34 8.25 -16.12
C ALA A 8 5.13 9.17 -16.01
N GLY A 9 5.36 10.49 -16.06
CA GLY A 9 4.30 11.50 -16.08
C GLY A 9 3.24 11.30 -14.99
N THR A 10 1.96 11.35 -15.37
CA THR A 10 0.84 11.16 -14.43
C THR A 10 0.85 9.79 -13.77
N SER A 11 1.20 8.73 -14.49
CA SER A 11 1.24 7.36 -13.95
C SER A 11 2.23 7.24 -12.79
N GLY A 12 3.46 7.72 -12.99
CA GLY A 12 4.48 7.70 -11.94
C GLY A 12 4.11 8.58 -10.74
N ARG A 13 3.53 9.76 -10.98
CA ARG A 13 3.06 10.64 -9.89
C ARG A 13 1.97 9.99 -9.04
N LEU A 14 1.04 9.26 -9.66
CA LEU A 14 0.00 8.53 -8.93
C LEU A 14 0.58 7.36 -8.11
N GLY A 15 1.61 6.69 -8.62
CA GLY A 15 2.39 5.71 -7.85
C GLY A 15 3.03 6.35 -6.61
N VAL A 16 3.71 7.48 -6.77
CA VAL A 16 4.29 8.22 -5.64
C VAL A 16 3.22 8.67 -4.64
N LEU A 17 2.06 9.13 -5.12
CA LEU A 17 0.96 9.57 -4.26
C LEU A 17 0.45 8.43 -3.36
N ASP A 18 0.13 7.26 -3.94
CA ASP A 18 -0.37 6.11 -3.16
C ASP A 18 0.68 5.60 -2.16
N ALA A 19 1.95 5.52 -2.57
CA ALA A 19 3.05 5.14 -1.69
C ALA A 19 3.21 6.11 -0.50
N ALA A 20 3.15 7.42 -0.75
CA ALA A 20 3.30 8.46 0.29
C ALA A 20 2.15 8.44 1.32
N GLU A 21 0.97 7.97 0.94
CA GLU A 21 -0.18 7.83 1.84
C GLU A 21 -0.10 6.59 2.73
N CYS A 22 0.73 5.59 2.40
CA CYS A 22 0.82 4.34 3.16
C CYS A 22 1.38 4.52 4.58
N PRO A 23 2.52 5.20 4.82
CA PRO A 23 3.04 5.42 6.19
C PRO A 23 2.07 6.13 7.14
N PRO A 24 1.46 7.28 6.80
CA PRO A 24 0.54 7.97 7.71
C PRO A 24 -0.82 7.25 7.87
N THR A 25 -1.18 6.36 6.95
CA THR A 25 -2.44 5.61 6.99
C THR A 25 -2.27 4.31 7.78
N PHE A 26 -1.28 3.49 7.43
CA PHE A 26 -1.13 2.13 7.94
C PHE A 26 0.07 1.93 8.86
N CYS A 27 0.76 3.01 9.23
CA CYS A 27 1.98 2.99 10.04
C CYS A 27 3.02 2.01 9.48
N THR A 28 3.19 2.04 8.17
CA THR A 28 4.18 1.23 7.47
C THR A 28 5.52 1.94 7.43
N ASP A 29 6.58 1.16 7.34
CA ASP A 29 7.88 1.68 6.91
C ASP A 29 7.74 2.34 5.52
N PRO A 30 8.28 3.56 5.30
CA PRO A 30 8.30 4.19 3.98
C PRO A 30 8.94 3.34 2.88
N GLU A 31 9.85 2.41 3.22
CA GLU A 31 10.50 1.53 2.25
C GLU A 31 9.60 0.37 1.78
N LEU A 32 8.50 0.09 2.49
CA LEU A 32 7.62 -1.05 2.18
C LEU A 32 6.90 -0.87 0.83
N ILE A 33 6.47 0.35 0.53
CA ILE A 33 5.81 0.71 -0.73
C ILE A 33 6.45 1.99 -1.26
N GLN A 34 7.02 1.93 -2.45
CA GLN A 34 7.79 3.03 -3.03
C GLN A 34 7.31 3.38 -4.44
N GLY A 35 7.23 4.68 -4.74
CA GLY A 35 6.96 5.18 -6.08
C GLY A 35 8.23 5.63 -6.79
N ILE A 36 8.51 5.06 -7.96
CA ILE A 36 9.63 5.39 -8.83
C ILE A 36 9.09 6.14 -10.06
N LEU A 37 9.48 7.40 -10.19
CA LEU A 37 9.06 8.30 -11.26
C LEU A 37 10.21 8.55 -12.24
N ALA A 38 9.96 8.43 -13.54
CA ALA A 38 10.91 8.84 -14.57
C ALA A 38 11.29 10.32 -14.39
N GLY A 39 12.57 10.60 -14.15
CA GLY A 39 13.07 11.95 -13.81
C GLY A 39 13.07 12.32 -12.34
N GLY A 40 12.73 11.38 -11.45
CA GLY A 40 12.86 11.54 -9.99
C GLY A 40 12.01 12.67 -9.40
N SER A 41 12.43 13.16 -8.23
CA SER A 41 11.70 14.20 -7.47
C SER A 41 11.37 15.47 -8.27
N PRO A 42 12.26 16.01 -9.14
CA PRO A 42 11.91 17.17 -9.98
C PRO A 42 10.67 16.93 -10.88
N ALA A 43 10.47 15.70 -11.34
CA ALA A 43 9.36 15.34 -12.20
C ALA A 43 7.98 15.35 -11.51
N LEU A 44 7.96 15.45 -10.16
CA LEU A 44 6.71 15.65 -9.40
C LEU A 44 6.07 17.00 -9.72
N MET A 45 6.88 18.05 -9.88
CA MET A 45 6.42 19.42 -10.08
C MET A 45 6.45 19.85 -11.54
N ARG A 46 7.31 19.24 -12.36
CA ARG A 46 7.50 19.60 -13.77
C ARG A 46 7.51 18.35 -14.64
N SER A 47 7.15 18.48 -15.92
CA SER A 47 7.29 17.34 -16.83
C SER A 47 8.77 17.09 -17.13
N SER A 48 9.17 15.82 -17.17
CA SER A 48 10.47 15.36 -17.63
C SER A 48 10.34 14.87 -19.07
N GLU A 49 10.48 15.76 -20.04
CA GLU A 49 10.41 15.38 -21.46
C GLU A 49 11.56 14.41 -21.81
N GLY A 50 11.24 13.33 -22.54
CA GLY A 50 12.19 12.36 -23.08
C GLY A 50 12.67 11.26 -22.13
N LEU A 51 12.51 11.40 -20.81
CA LEU A 51 12.93 10.35 -19.86
C LEU A 51 12.02 9.11 -19.87
N GLU A 52 10.78 9.27 -20.34
CA GLU A 52 9.86 8.15 -20.50
C GLU A 52 10.24 7.19 -21.64
N ASP A 53 11.08 7.66 -22.56
CA ASP A 53 11.56 6.92 -23.72
C ASP A 53 12.83 6.10 -23.45
N SER A 54 13.43 6.19 -22.25
CA SER A 54 14.64 5.43 -21.90
C SER A 54 14.32 4.14 -21.12
N PRO A 55 14.38 2.96 -21.77
CA PRO A 55 14.27 1.69 -21.05
C PRO A 55 15.46 1.43 -20.12
N GLU A 56 16.66 1.91 -20.47
CA GLU A 56 17.87 1.76 -19.67
C GLU A 56 17.71 2.44 -18.31
N LEU A 57 17.16 3.66 -18.28
CA LEU A 57 16.87 4.38 -17.04
C LEU A 57 15.91 3.58 -16.13
N GLY A 58 14.91 2.92 -16.73
CA GLY A 58 13.99 2.04 -15.99
C GLY A 58 14.72 0.88 -15.32
N ALA A 59 15.58 0.18 -16.07
CA ALA A 59 16.39 -0.91 -15.57
C ALA A 59 17.38 -0.45 -14.48
N GLU A 60 18.07 0.66 -14.71
CA GLU A 60 19.01 1.25 -13.76
C GLU A 60 18.34 1.56 -12.41
N LEU A 61 17.14 2.15 -12.41
CA LEU A 61 16.44 2.45 -11.17
C LEU A 61 16.03 1.18 -10.41
N ILE A 62 15.62 0.12 -11.10
CA ILE A 62 15.34 -1.18 -10.47
C ILE A 62 16.61 -1.77 -9.84
N ALA A 63 17.75 -1.64 -10.51
CA ALA A 63 19.05 -2.04 -9.97
C ALA A 63 19.44 -1.22 -8.72
N GLN A 64 19.28 0.10 -8.78
CA GLN A 64 19.61 1.02 -7.69
C GLN A 64 18.77 0.79 -6.43
N HIS A 65 17.48 0.46 -6.58
CA HIS A 65 16.60 0.10 -5.45
C HIS A 65 16.85 -1.32 -4.92
N GLN A 66 17.82 -2.04 -5.50
CA GLN A 66 18.22 -3.39 -5.11
C GLN A 66 17.00 -4.32 -5.08
N VAL A 67 16.18 -4.29 -6.14
CA VAL A 67 15.02 -5.17 -6.26
C VAL A 67 15.48 -6.63 -6.30
N THR A 68 14.77 -7.48 -5.56
CA THR A 68 15.07 -8.91 -5.39
C THR A 68 13.84 -9.77 -5.72
N SER A 69 14.01 -11.09 -5.72
CA SER A 69 12.92 -12.06 -5.90
C SER A 69 11.85 -12.05 -4.80
N CYS A 70 12.08 -11.33 -3.70
CA CYS A 70 11.09 -11.15 -2.65
C CYS A 70 10.20 -9.91 -2.86
N ASP A 71 10.49 -9.11 -3.89
CA ASP A 71 9.83 -7.85 -4.18
C ASP A 71 8.81 -8.00 -5.33
N VAL A 72 7.92 -7.03 -5.43
CA VAL A 72 6.92 -6.90 -6.50
C VAL A 72 7.11 -5.58 -7.21
N VAL A 73 7.14 -5.58 -8.54
CA VAL A 73 7.24 -4.37 -9.36
C VAL A 73 6.00 -4.22 -10.22
N LEU A 74 5.25 -3.15 -9.98
CA LEU A 74 4.07 -2.75 -10.75
C LEU A 74 4.43 -1.61 -11.70
N GLY A 75 4.49 -1.92 -12.99
CA GLY A 75 4.75 -0.96 -14.06
C GLY A 75 3.47 -0.33 -14.58
N ILE A 76 3.39 1.00 -14.55
CA ILE A 76 2.17 1.77 -14.82
C ILE A 76 2.34 2.61 -16.08
N THR A 77 1.62 2.23 -17.15
CA THR A 77 1.59 2.98 -18.41
C THR A 77 0.18 2.95 -19.01
N ALA A 78 -0.49 4.11 -19.05
CA ALA A 78 -1.89 4.17 -19.54
C ALA A 78 -2.04 3.66 -20.98
N GLY A 79 -1.11 4.01 -21.87
CA GLY A 79 -1.10 3.58 -23.27
C GLY A 79 -0.43 2.22 -23.50
N GLY A 80 0.23 1.67 -22.49
CA GLY A 80 0.84 0.35 -22.53
C GLY A 80 2.25 0.30 -23.10
N THR A 81 2.76 1.32 -23.80
CA THR A 81 3.99 1.22 -24.61
C THR A 81 5.20 1.99 -24.07
N THR A 82 5.12 2.56 -22.86
CA THR A 82 6.17 3.45 -22.33
C THR A 82 7.51 2.69 -22.11
N PRO A 83 8.59 3.01 -22.87
CA PRO A 83 9.84 2.25 -22.81
C PRO A 83 10.47 2.17 -21.42
N PHE A 84 10.47 3.28 -20.67
CA PHE A 84 10.95 3.32 -19.28
C PHE A 84 10.29 2.26 -18.38
N VAL A 85 8.98 2.05 -18.53
CA VAL A 85 8.24 1.05 -17.74
C VAL A 85 8.61 -0.36 -18.17
N HIS A 86 8.75 -0.61 -19.47
CA HIS A 86 9.14 -1.93 -19.98
C HIS A 86 10.56 -2.32 -19.56
N GLY A 87 11.53 -1.40 -19.64
CA GLY A 87 12.89 -1.65 -19.21
C GLY A 87 12.98 -1.99 -17.73
N ALA A 88 12.22 -1.28 -16.89
CA ALA A 88 12.10 -1.61 -15.48
C ALA A 88 11.50 -3.00 -15.22
N LEU A 89 10.38 -3.34 -15.87
CA LEU A 89 9.75 -4.65 -15.67
C LEU A 89 10.62 -5.81 -16.18
N GLN A 90 11.36 -5.62 -17.27
CA GLN A 90 12.30 -6.61 -17.78
C GLN A 90 13.45 -6.87 -16.78
N GLU A 91 14.02 -5.80 -16.22
CA GLU A 91 15.07 -5.93 -15.22
C GLU A 91 14.55 -6.50 -13.88
N ALA A 92 13.34 -6.15 -13.47
CA ALA A 92 12.71 -6.74 -12.29
C ALA A 92 12.55 -8.26 -12.47
N ARG A 93 12.09 -8.68 -13.64
CA ARG A 93 11.94 -10.10 -14.00
C ARG A 93 13.28 -10.83 -14.05
N SER A 94 14.33 -10.21 -14.62
CA SER A 94 15.67 -10.82 -14.69
C SER A 94 16.24 -11.11 -13.30
N ARG A 95 15.84 -10.30 -12.30
CA ARG A 95 16.14 -10.46 -10.87
C ARG A 95 15.21 -11.41 -10.11
N GLY A 96 14.23 -11.99 -10.80
CA GLY A 96 13.25 -12.91 -10.23
C GLY A 96 12.14 -12.26 -9.41
N ALA A 97 11.98 -10.94 -9.47
CA ALA A 97 10.86 -10.25 -8.82
C ALA A 97 9.54 -10.53 -9.55
N GLN A 98 8.44 -10.51 -8.81
CA GLN A 98 7.11 -10.61 -9.41
C GLN A 98 6.80 -9.33 -10.18
N THR A 99 6.37 -9.46 -11.43
CA THR A 99 6.05 -8.32 -12.30
C THR A 99 4.55 -8.18 -12.53
N ILE A 100 4.05 -6.96 -12.38
CA ILE A 100 2.66 -6.62 -12.69
C ILE A 100 2.67 -5.49 -13.71
N PHE A 101 1.94 -5.66 -14.80
CA PHE A 101 1.77 -4.66 -15.84
C PHE A 101 0.41 -3.99 -15.73
N PHE A 102 0.38 -2.67 -15.70
CA PHE A 102 -0.84 -1.87 -15.68
C PHE A 102 -0.96 -1.02 -16.93
N ALA A 103 -2.07 -1.18 -17.65
CA ALA A 103 -2.41 -0.34 -18.80
C ALA A 103 -3.91 -0.19 -19.02
N CYS A 104 -4.35 0.88 -19.66
CA CYS A 104 -5.76 1.15 -19.95
C CYS A 104 -6.13 0.80 -21.40
N VAL A 105 -5.36 -0.11 -22.01
CA VAL A 105 -5.52 -0.61 -23.37
C VAL A 105 -5.70 -2.12 -23.36
N PRO A 106 -6.44 -2.69 -24.32
CA PRO A 106 -6.72 -4.12 -24.32
C PRO A 106 -5.47 -4.94 -24.69
N PRO A 107 -5.40 -6.23 -24.30
CA PRO A 107 -4.23 -7.09 -24.56
C PRO A 107 -3.86 -7.19 -26.04
N GLU A 108 -4.83 -7.10 -26.95
CA GLU A 108 -4.61 -7.19 -28.40
C GLU A 108 -3.81 -6.00 -28.93
N GLN A 109 -3.89 -4.84 -28.27
CA GLN A 109 -3.15 -3.64 -28.67
C GLN A 109 -1.70 -3.67 -28.17
N VAL A 110 -1.49 -4.15 -26.94
CA VAL A 110 -0.16 -4.27 -26.33
C VAL A 110 -0.08 -5.60 -25.62
N PRO A 111 0.30 -6.69 -26.33
CA PRO A 111 0.51 -7.98 -25.71
C PRO A 111 1.77 -7.93 -24.84
N THR A 112 1.72 -8.52 -23.65
CA THR A 112 2.88 -8.63 -22.77
C THR A 112 3.05 -10.04 -22.25
N THR A 113 4.22 -10.32 -21.68
CA THR A 113 4.54 -11.62 -21.08
C THR A 113 4.77 -11.52 -19.58
N TYR A 114 4.44 -10.39 -18.96
CA TYR A 114 4.62 -10.15 -17.52
C TYR A 114 3.70 -11.07 -16.69
N ASP A 115 4.02 -11.27 -15.41
CA ASP A 115 3.40 -12.34 -14.62
C ASP A 115 1.91 -12.09 -14.34
N LEU A 116 1.52 -10.82 -14.19
CA LEU A 116 0.13 -10.39 -14.00
C LEU A 116 -0.15 -9.11 -14.81
N GLU A 117 -1.39 -8.98 -15.28
CA GLU A 117 -1.85 -7.78 -15.98
C GLU A 117 -3.09 -7.17 -15.31
N LEU A 118 -3.08 -5.85 -15.14
CA LEU A 118 -4.20 -5.05 -14.67
C LEU A 118 -4.64 -4.11 -15.79
N ARG A 119 -5.80 -4.41 -16.40
CA ARG A 119 -6.30 -3.66 -17.56
C ARG A 119 -7.69 -3.04 -17.35
N PRO A 120 -7.81 -1.94 -16.59
CA PRO A 120 -9.06 -1.20 -16.51
C PRO A 120 -9.31 -0.45 -17.83
N LEU A 121 -10.14 -1.03 -18.71
CA LEU A 121 -10.49 -0.42 -19.99
C LEU A 121 -11.46 0.74 -19.79
N VAL A 122 -10.96 1.97 -19.91
CA VAL A 122 -11.74 3.21 -19.70
C VAL A 122 -12.32 3.81 -21.00
N GLY A 123 -11.96 3.25 -22.15
CA GLY A 123 -12.33 3.78 -23.48
C GLY A 123 -11.67 5.12 -23.84
N PRO A 124 -12.02 5.73 -24.99
CA PRO A 124 -11.40 6.96 -25.48
C PRO A 124 -11.54 8.13 -24.51
N GLU A 125 -10.48 8.93 -24.33
CA GLU A 125 -10.51 10.10 -23.45
C GLU A 125 -11.37 11.24 -24.00
N LEU A 126 -11.87 12.11 -23.10
CA LEU A 126 -12.65 13.29 -23.50
C LEU A 126 -11.85 14.22 -24.42
N LEU A 127 -10.57 14.43 -24.08
CA LEU A 127 -9.58 15.05 -24.95
C LEU A 127 -8.67 13.94 -25.44
N SER A 128 -8.66 13.68 -26.76
CA SER A 128 -7.89 12.61 -27.39
C SER A 128 -6.43 12.62 -26.90
N GLY A 129 -5.97 11.48 -26.37
CA GLY A 129 -4.62 11.31 -25.84
C GLY A 129 -4.37 11.85 -24.42
N SER A 130 -5.30 12.59 -23.83
CA SER A 130 -5.16 13.14 -22.46
C SER A 130 -5.45 12.09 -21.39
N THR A 131 -4.60 11.07 -21.30
CA THR A 131 -4.74 9.93 -20.38
C THR A 131 -4.64 10.29 -18.90
N ARG A 132 -4.27 11.53 -18.57
CA ARG A 132 -4.36 12.05 -17.19
C ARG A 132 -5.80 12.12 -16.64
N LEU A 133 -6.81 11.95 -17.50
CA LEU A 133 -8.22 12.03 -17.16
C LEU A 133 -8.77 10.69 -16.66
N LYS A 134 -9.46 9.91 -17.51
CA LYS A 134 -10.11 8.66 -17.07
C LYS A 134 -9.08 7.60 -16.73
N ALA A 135 -8.05 7.42 -17.55
CA ALA A 135 -7.01 6.43 -17.29
C ALA A 135 -6.27 6.75 -15.98
N GLY A 136 -5.87 8.01 -15.75
CA GLY A 136 -5.29 8.44 -14.48
C GLY A 136 -6.23 8.23 -13.27
N THR A 137 -7.52 8.49 -13.44
CA THR A 137 -8.52 8.21 -12.38
C THR A 137 -8.61 6.72 -12.07
N ALA A 138 -8.67 5.87 -13.10
CA ALA A 138 -8.67 4.42 -12.93
C ALA A 138 -7.39 3.92 -12.24
N THR A 139 -6.22 4.45 -12.64
CA THR A 139 -4.94 4.16 -11.98
C THR A 139 -5.03 4.45 -10.49
N LYS A 140 -5.48 5.65 -10.08
CA LYS A 140 -5.62 6.00 -8.65
C LYS A 140 -6.47 4.98 -7.90
N LEU A 141 -7.64 4.64 -8.45
CA LEU A 141 -8.58 3.73 -7.79
C LEU A 141 -8.00 2.33 -7.64
N VAL A 142 -7.30 1.82 -8.66
CA VAL A 142 -6.65 0.50 -8.59
C VAL A 142 -5.50 0.50 -7.59
N LEU A 143 -4.65 1.53 -7.57
CA LEU A 143 -3.55 1.61 -6.60
C LEU A 143 -4.08 1.66 -5.16
N ASN A 144 -5.10 2.51 -4.89
CA ASN A 144 -5.70 2.57 -3.56
C ASN A 144 -6.35 1.26 -3.14
N ALA A 145 -7.00 0.55 -4.07
CA ALA A 145 -7.58 -0.77 -3.79
C ALA A 145 -6.49 -1.80 -3.48
N LEU A 146 -5.38 -1.78 -4.23
CA LEU A 146 -4.26 -2.68 -4.04
C LEU A 146 -3.56 -2.43 -2.70
N SER A 147 -3.11 -1.21 -2.43
CA SER A 147 -2.41 -0.85 -1.19
C SER A 147 -3.29 -1.10 0.03
N THR A 148 -4.53 -0.64 0.01
CA THR A 148 -5.49 -0.88 1.10
C THR A 148 -5.76 -2.37 1.30
N GLY A 149 -5.99 -3.12 0.21
CA GLY A 149 -6.23 -4.56 0.26
C GLY A 149 -5.07 -5.33 0.87
N VAL A 150 -3.84 -4.99 0.47
CA VAL A 150 -2.61 -5.56 1.07
C VAL A 150 -2.53 -5.25 2.55
N MET A 151 -2.79 -4.00 2.96
CA MET A 151 -2.71 -3.61 4.37
C MET A 151 -3.80 -4.25 5.24
N VAL A 152 -4.97 -4.52 4.68
CA VAL A 152 -6.01 -5.33 5.34
C VAL A 152 -5.50 -6.76 5.57
N GLN A 153 -4.89 -7.39 4.56
CA GLN A 153 -4.34 -8.75 4.68
C GLN A 153 -3.17 -8.81 5.69
N LEU A 154 -2.36 -7.74 5.77
CA LEU A 154 -1.28 -7.60 6.73
C LEU A 154 -1.76 -7.21 8.15
N GLY A 155 -3.07 -7.15 8.40
CA GLY A 155 -3.61 -6.94 9.75
C GLY A 155 -3.54 -5.49 10.25
N LYS A 156 -3.33 -4.51 9.36
CA LYS A 156 -3.36 -3.07 9.69
C LYS A 156 -4.77 -2.54 9.95
N VAL A 157 -5.79 -3.33 9.57
CA VAL A 157 -7.22 -2.99 9.64
C VAL A 157 -7.98 -4.10 10.37
N TYR A 158 -8.96 -3.71 11.21
CA TYR A 158 -9.91 -4.63 11.84
C TYR A 158 -11.34 -4.18 11.55
N GLY A 159 -12.15 -5.06 10.96
CA GLY A 159 -13.43 -4.66 10.36
C GLY A 159 -13.18 -3.60 9.27
N ASN A 160 -13.67 -2.38 9.50
CA ASN A 160 -13.43 -1.20 8.66
C ASN A 160 -12.64 -0.10 9.40
N ARG A 161 -11.96 -0.44 10.50
CA ARG A 161 -11.18 0.49 11.32
C ARG A 161 -9.69 0.29 11.11
N MET A 162 -8.98 1.38 10.85
CA MET A 162 -7.53 1.44 10.86
C MET A 162 -7.06 1.28 12.31
N VAL A 163 -6.64 0.08 12.70
CA VAL A 163 -6.26 -0.21 14.11
C VAL A 163 -4.77 -0.06 14.35
N ASP A 164 -3.98 0.13 13.29
CA ASP A 164 -2.56 0.44 13.38
C ASP A 164 -2.35 1.95 13.22
N VAL A 165 -2.58 2.69 14.31
CA VAL A 165 -2.54 4.16 14.33
C VAL A 165 -1.36 4.63 15.17
N ALA A 166 -0.47 5.42 14.57
CA ALA A 166 0.61 6.08 15.27
C ALA A 166 0.06 7.31 15.99
N VAL A 167 -0.12 7.22 17.31
CA VAL A 167 -0.67 8.30 18.13
C VAL A 167 0.41 9.37 18.40
N THR A 168 0.69 10.20 17.38
CA THR A 168 1.74 11.23 17.45
C THR A 168 1.23 12.64 17.72
N ASN A 169 -0.08 12.85 17.68
CA ASN A 169 -0.72 14.16 17.91
C ASN A 169 -2.15 14.00 18.45
N ALA A 170 -2.72 15.11 18.91
CA ALA A 170 -4.06 15.14 19.52
C ALA A 170 -5.17 14.58 18.60
N LYS A 171 -5.11 14.85 17.28
CA LYS A 171 -6.08 14.33 16.31
C LYS A 171 -6.03 12.80 16.21
N LEU A 172 -4.83 12.23 16.20
CA LEU A 172 -4.63 10.79 16.13
C LEU A 172 -4.96 10.09 17.45
N ARG A 173 -4.74 10.75 18.59
CA ARG A 173 -5.18 10.26 19.91
C ARG A 173 -6.69 10.19 20.01
N ASP A 174 -7.38 11.24 19.59
CA ASP A 174 -8.84 11.28 19.52
C ASP A 174 -9.40 10.22 18.55
N ARG A 175 -8.75 10.01 17.40
CA ARG A 175 -9.10 8.91 16.48
C ARG A 175 -8.93 7.53 17.15
N ALA A 176 -7.78 7.28 17.80
CA ALA A 176 -7.51 6.02 18.49
C ALA A 176 -8.56 5.73 19.57
N ARG A 177 -8.92 6.74 20.37
CA ARG A 177 -9.98 6.63 21.37
C ARG A 177 -11.34 6.30 20.74
N ARG A 178 -11.74 6.98 19.66
CA ARG A 178 -13.00 6.67 18.96
C ARG A 178 -13.02 5.25 18.42
N ILE A 179 -11.90 4.76 17.88
CA ILE A 179 -11.80 3.36 17.43
C ILE A 179 -12.04 2.40 18.59
N LEU A 180 -11.44 2.65 19.76
CA LEU A 180 -11.69 1.83 20.95
C LEU A 180 -13.15 1.89 21.37
N MET A 181 -13.73 3.07 21.49
CA MET A 181 -15.15 3.23 21.84
C MET A 181 -16.06 2.46 20.87
N ASP A 182 -15.84 2.60 19.56
CA ASP A 182 -16.63 1.95 18.53
C ASP A 182 -16.54 0.41 18.56
N LEU A 183 -15.38 -0.14 18.95
CA LEU A 183 -15.12 -1.58 18.93
C LEU A 183 -15.34 -2.27 20.29
N THR A 184 -15.45 -1.52 21.38
CA THR A 184 -15.54 -2.05 22.75
C THR A 184 -16.76 -1.55 23.53
N GLU A 185 -17.50 -0.59 22.97
CA GLU A 185 -18.64 0.09 23.62
C GLU A 185 -18.27 0.78 24.95
N LEU A 186 -16.98 1.00 25.21
CA LEU A 186 -16.50 1.72 26.38
C LEU A 186 -16.85 3.22 26.30
N SER A 187 -17.02 3.84 27.47
CA SER A 187 -17.09 5.29 27.58
C SER A 187 -15.76 5.95 27.19
N CYS A 188 -15.81 7.23 26.84
CA CYS A 188 -14.64 8.04 26.49
C CYS A 188 -13.50 7.90 27.53
N ASP A 189 -13.81 8.03 28.82
CA ASP A 189 -12.81 7.97 29.89
C ASP A 189 -12.18 6.59 30.05
N ARG A 190 -13.00 5.52 29.89
CA ARG A 190 -12.51 4.14 29.95
C ARG A 190 -11.66 3.79 28.74
N ALA A 191 -12.06 4.26 27.56
CA ALA A 191 -11.27 4.08 26.33
C ALA A 191 -9.94 4.83 26.40
N GLU A 192 -9.92 6.04 26.97
CA GLU A 192 -8.68 6.80 27.19
C GLU A 192 -7.75 6.07 28.18
N SER A 193 -8.28 5.63 29.32
CA SER A 193 -7.51 4.89 30.33
C SER A 193 -6.93 3.59 29.77
N LEU A 194 -7.72 2.87 28.97
CA LEU A 194 -7.27 1.64 28.29
C LEU A 194 -6.18 1.94 27.24
N LEU A 195 -6.33 3.03 26.48
CA LEU A 195 -5.34 3.46 25.50
C LEU A 195 -4.01 3.80 26.18
N GLU A 196 -4.05 4.49 27.32
CA GLU A 196 -2.85 4.80 28.12
C GLU A 196 -2.20 3.53 28.68
N ALA A 197 -2.98 2.61 29.24
CA ALA A 197 -2.48 1.32 29.75
C ALA A 197 -1.83 0.47 28.64
N ALA A 198 -2.31 0.60 27.41
CA ALA A 198 -1.76 -0.06 26.22
C ALA A 198 -0.63 0.73 25.53
N HIS A 199 -0.06 1.75 26.18
CA HIS A 199 1.00 2.59 25.62
C HIS A 199 0.63 3.20 24.27
N LEU A 200 -0.61 3.68 24.15
CA LEU A 200 -1.18 4.29 22.97
C LEU A 200 -1.31 3.36 21.74
N ARG A 201 -1.20 2.03 21.93
CA ARG A 201 -1.37 1.04 20.87
C ARG A 201 -2.79 0.47 20.86
N VAL A 202 -3.56 0.81 19.82
CA VAL A 202 -4.97 0.40 19.69
C VAL A 202 -5.13 -1.13 19.64
N LYS A 203 -4.30 -1.86 18.88
CA LYS A 203 -4.37 -3.33 18.82
C LYS A 203 -4.18 -3.97 20.20
N THR A 204 -3.19 -3.50 20.95
CA THR A 204 -2.90 -3.99 22.31
C THR A 204 -4.06 -3.69 23.25
N ALA A 205 -4.59 -2.46 23.23
CA ALA A 205 -5.77 -2.07 24.01
C ALA A 205 -6.99 -2.98 23.75
N LEU A 206 -7.26 -3.28 22.48
CA LEU A 206 -8.36 -4.16 22.09
C LEU A 206 -8.20 -5.59 22.64
N LEU A 207 -6.97 -6.14 22.58
CA LEU A 207 -6.69 -7.46 23.15
C LEU A 207 -6.74 -7.49 24.68
N MET A 208 -6.22 -6.46 25.34
CA MET A 208 -6.35 -6.34 26.80
C MET A 208 -7.84 -6.36 27.21
N HIS A 209 -8.68 -5.63 26.48
CA HIS A 209 -10.11 -5.56 26.75
C HIS A 209 -10.86 -6.86 26.43
N TRP A 210 -10.73 -7.41 25.22
CA TRP A 210 -11.45 -8.63 24.84
C TRP A 210 -10.89 -9.89 25.50
N GLY A 211 -9.57 -9.96 25.63
CA GLY A 211 -8.82 -11.06 26.23
C GLY A 211 -8.84 -11.08 27.75
N GLN A 212 -9.20 -9.95 28.39
CA GLN A 212 -9.11 -9.76 29.85
C GLN A 212 -7.71 -10.08 30.37
N MET A 213 -6.70 -9.52 29.70
CA MET A 213 -5.29 -9.78 29.94
C MET A 213 -4.52 -8.49 30.13
N ASP A 214 -3.33 -8.61 30.73
CA ASP A 214 -2.40 -7.50 30.83
C ASP A 214 -1.78 -7.16 29.46
N ARG A 215 -1.06 -6.03 29.44
CA ARG A 215 -0.41 -5.52 28.23
C ARG A 215 0.62 -6.51 27.69
N ASP A 216 1.44 -7.12 28.54
CA ASP A 216 2.56 -7.93 28.10
C ASP A 216 2.06 -9.23 27.45
N ALA A 217 1.01 -9.83 28.00
CA ALA A 217 0.30 -10.95 27.37
C ALA A 217 -0.33 -10.56 26.03
N ALA A 218 -0.98 -9.39 25.95
CA ALA A 218 -1.59 -8.89 24.71
C ALA A 218 -0.54 -8.64 23.61
N GLU A 219 0.60 -8.04 23.97
CA GLU A 219 1.71 -7.81 23.04
C GLU A 219 2.36 -9.12 22.60
N GLY A 220 2.57 -10.06 23.53
CA GLY A 220 3.06 -11.40 23.21
C GLY A 220 2.18 -12.12 22.21
N LEU A 221 0.85 -12.02 22.38
CA LEU A 221 -0.11 -12.61 21.45
C LEU A 221 -0.08 -11.95 20.06
N LEU A 222 0.04 -10.62 19.98
CA LEU A 222 0.22 -9.94 18.69
C LEU A 222 1.48 -10.41 17.98
N VAL A 223 2.62 -10.50 18.70
CA VAL A 223 3.88 -10.98 18.14
C VAL A 223 3.74 -12.40 17.59
N ALA A 224 3.11 -13.31 18.35
CA ALA A 224 2.86 -14.69 17.91
C ALA A 224 2.03 -14.77 16.62
N HIS A 225 1.17 -13.78 16.37
CA HIS A 225 0.31 -13.70 15.19
C HIS A 225 0.75 -12.64 14.16
N ARG A 226 2.04 -12.25 14.16
CA ARG A 226 2.62 -11.29 13.20
C ARG A 226 1.87 -9.96 13.15
N ASP A 227 1.47 -9.48 14.33
CA ASP A 227 0.73 -8.23 14.55
C ASP A 227 -0.65 -8.16 13.86
N ASN A 228 -1.21 -9.32 13.50
CA ASN A 228 -2.55 -9.43 12.94
C ASN A 228 -3.59 -9.63 14.05
N LEU A 229 -4.30 -8.54 14.38
CA LEU A 229 -5.32 -8.53 15.43
C LEU A 229 -6.44 -9.55 15.19
N ARG A 230 -6.88 -9.76 13.94
CA ARG A 230 -7.94 -10.73 13.63
C ARG A 230 -7.53 -12.15 14.02
N HIS A 231 -6.31 -12.54 13.64
CA HIS A 231 -5.79 -13.86 13.96
C HIS A 231 -5.59 -14.04 15.48
N ALA A 232 -5.08 -13.02 16.16
CA ALA A 232 -4.95 -13.02 17.62
C ALA A 232 -6.31 -13.15 18.33
N CYS A 233 -7.36 -12.46 17.88
CA CYS A 233 -8.69 -12.63 18.46
C CYS A 233 -9.28 -14.02 18.22
N GLN A 234 -9.00 -14.62 17.05
CA GLN A 234 -9.49 -15.96 16.71
C GLN A 234 -8.85 -17.06 17.54
N SER A 235 -7.57 -16.94 17.94
CA SER A 235 -6.95 -17.90 18.85
C SER A 235 -7.57 -17.83 20.26
N LEU A 236 -7.81 -16.62 20.78
CA LEU A 236 -8.48 -16.44 22.08
C LEU A 236 -9.89 -17.06 22.13
N ALA A 237 -10.62 -17.01 21.02
CA ALA A 237 -11.95 -17.61 20.95
C ALA A 237 -11.92 -19.14 20.98
N ARG A 238 -10.84 -19.76 20.47
CA ARG A 238 -10.65 -21.22 20.49
C ARG A 238 -10.25 -21.70 21.87
N ASP A 239 -9.34 -21.00 22.53
CA ASP A 239 -8.86 -21.35 23.88
C ASP A 239 -9.95 -21.24 24.97
N ARG A 240 -11.06 -20.53 24.69
CA ARG A 240 -12.22 -20.44 25.59
C ARG A 240 -13.27 -21.54 25.35
N LEU A 241 -13.16 -22.28 24.26
CA LEU A 241 -14.07 -23.39 23.91
C LEU A 241 -13.50 -24.77 24.29
N GLU A 242 -12.21 -24.84 24.62
CA GLU A 242 -11.52 -26.01 25.19
C GLU A 242 -11.45 -25.91 26.73
#